data_AF-A0A517REB0-F1
#
_entry.id   AF-A0A517REB0-F1
#
_cell.length_a   1.000
_cell.length_b   1.000
_cell.length_c   1.000
_cell.angle_alpha   90.00
_cell.angle_beta   90.00
_cell.angle_gamma   90.00
#
_symmetry.space_group_name_H-M   'P 1'
#
loop_
_entity.id
_entity.type
_entity.pdbx_description
1 polymer ?
#
loop_
_entity_poly.entity_id
_entity_poly.type
_entity_poly.pdbx_seq_one_letter_code
_entity_poly.pdbx_strand_id
1 'polypeptide(L)'
;MNEVLEILVWPVTVIIVVVILRESLARLLLKTKKLKYKDLEVSFRESIEKIEAEAQEVSLNEPPRERKLESVEIDLYELASISPTVAVIEAWKSVESAARVLIQAKGHRLDYDTATPYKLIQDTLENENLLDERHCKIFNDLRLLRNKIVHAEGYTFSEEQARKYIDLSIRLRSYLNELSGNEAK
;
A
#
# COMPACT_ATOMS: atom_id res chain seq x y z
N MET A 1 63.82 8.90 -13.85
CA MET A 1 62.57 9.34 -14.54
C MET A 1 61.64 8.17 -14.89
N ASN A 2 62.15 6.94 -15.08
CA ASN A 2 61.32 5.80 -15.50
C ASN A 2 60.54 5.10 -14.37
N GLU A 3 61.04 5.09 -13.12
CA GLU A 3 60.38 4.40 -12.00
C GLU A 3 59.03 5.03 -11.60
N VAL A 4 58.89 6.35 -11.74
CA VAL A 4 57.64 7.07 -11.43
C VAL A 4 56.55 6.77 -12.46
N LEU A 5 56.94 6.49 -13.71
CA LEU A 5 56.05 6.11 -14.79
C LEU A 5 55.46 4.72 -14.56
N GLU A 6 56.26 3.74 -14.14
CA GLU A 6 55.79 2.38 -13.83
C GLU A 6 54.79 2.35 -12.67
N ILE A 7 55.01 3.15 -11.62
CA ILE A 7 54.11 3.24 -10.48
C ILE A 7 52.77 3.90 -10.85
N LEU A 8 52.77 4.85 -11.79
CA LEU A 8 51.56 5.56 -12.24
C LEU A 8 50.71 4.77 -13.25
N VAL A 9 51.29 3.79 -13.95
CA VAL A 9 50.56 2.99 -14.95
C VAL A 9 49.38 2.26 -14.30
N TRP A 10 49.56 1.66 -13.12
CA TRP A 10 48.51 0.88 -12.46
C TRP A 10 47.31 1.74 -11.99
N PRO A 11 47.50 2.85 -11.23
CA PRO A 11 46.41 3.76 -10.89
C PRO A 11 45.67 4.32 -12.10
N VAL A 12 46.40 4.72 -13.15
CA VAL A 12 45.79 5.25 -14.39
C VAL A 12 44.97 4.17 -15.09
N THR A 13 45.49 2.94 -15.16
CA THR A 13 44.77 1.81 -15.76
C THR A 13 43.48 1.50 -14.99
N VAL A 14 43.53 1.48 -13.65
CA VAL A 14 42.34 1.28 -12.81
C VAL A 14 41.31 2.39 -13.03
N ILE A 15 41.75 3.65 -13.09
CA ILE A 15 40.86 4.79 -13.37
C ILE A 15 40.21 4.64 -14.76
N ILE A 16 40.99 4.31 -15.80
CA ILE A 16 40.46 4.11 -17.16
C ILE A 16 39.43 2.98 -17.17
N VAL A 17 39.72 1.84 -16.52
CA VAL A 17 38.79 0.71 -16.42
C VAL A 17 37.49 1.10 -15.71
N VAL A 18 37.58 1.81 -14.57
CA VAL A 18 36.39 2.31 -13.85
C VAL A 18 35.59 3.30 -14.71
N VAL A 19 36.27 4.19 -15.45
CA VAL A 19 35.63 5.17 -16.34
C VAL A 19 34.90 4.50 -17.51
N ILE A 20 35.44 3.42 -18.08
CA ILE A 20 34.79 2.65 -19.14
C ILE A 20 33.61 1.83 -18.58
N LEU A 21 33.77 1.22 -17.40
CA LEU A 21 32.76 0.34 -16.81
C LEU A 21 31.60 1.08 -16.16
N ARG A 22 31.80 2.30 -15.62
CA ARG A 22 30.75 3.06 -14.90
C ARG A 22 29.50 3.24 -15.74
N GLU A 23 29.65 3.50 -17.04
CA GLU A 23 28.52 3.71 -17.92
C GLU A 23 27.76 2.40 -18.20
N SER A 24 28.49 1.30 -18.40
CA SER A 24 27.90 -0.02 -18.63
C SER A 24 27.17 -0.53 -17.40
N LEU A 25 27.73 -0.35 -16.20
CA LEU A 25 27.07 -0.67 -14.94
C LEU A 25 25.84 0.22 -14.68
N ALA A 26 25.94 1.53 -14.93
CA ALA A 26 24.79 2.44 -14.78
C ALA A 26 23.63 2.06 -15.72
N ARG A 27 23.94 1.70 -16.98
CA ARG A 27 22.92 1.23 -17.95
C ARG A 27 22.24 -0.06 -17.47
N LEU A 28 22.99 -1.01 -16.91
CA LEU A 28 22.43 -2.25 -16.36
C LEU A 28 21.56 -1.98 -15.13
N LEU A 29 22.02 -1.14 -14.21
CA LEU A 29 21.25 -0.73 -13.02
C LEU A 29 19.94 -0.01 -13.39
N LEU A 30 19.95 0.82 -14.43
CA LEU A 30 18.72 1.46 -14.93
C LEU A 30 17.75 0.46 -15.55
N LYS A 31 18.23 -0.57 -16.26
CA LYS A 31 17.40 -1.63 -16.82
C LYS A 31 16.76 -2.49 -15.73
N THR A 32 17.51 -2.87 -14.70
CA THR A 32 16.97 -3.66 -13.58
C THR A 32 15.94 -2.88 -12.77
N LYS A 33 16.14 -1.57 -12.57
CA LYS A 33 15.12 -0.69 -11.96
C LYS A 33 13.83 -0.65 -12.79
N LYS A 34 13.92 -0.48 -14.11
CA LYS A 34 12.75 -0.47 -15.01
C LYS A 34 11.99 -1.80 -14.97
N LEU A 35 12.71 -2.94 -14.97
CA LEU A 35 12.09 -4.26 -14.82
C LEU A 35 11.40 -4.40 -13.45
N LYS A 36 12.10 -4.05 -12.36
CA LYS A 36 11.54 -4.08 -11.00
C LYS A 36 10.26 -3.23 -10.88
N TYR A 37 10.22 -2.06 -11.49
CA TYR A 37 9.03 -1.19 -11.49
C TYR A 37 7.88 -1.77 -12.31
N LYS A 38 8.19 -2.40 -13.45
CA LYS A 38 7.18 -3.11 -14.25
C LYS A 38 6.61 -4.30 -13.50
N ASP A 39 7.45 -5.08 -12.84
CA ASP A 39 7.01 -6.21 -12.01
C ASP A 39 6.14 -5.74 -10.85
N LEU A 40 6.52 -4.61 -10.22
CA LEU A 40 5.73 -3.99 -9.17
C LEU A 40 4.34 -3.55 -9.68
N GLU A 41 4.28 -2.90 -10.84
CA GLU A 41 3.03 -2.46 -11.48
C GLU A 41 2.09 -3.64 -11.76
N VAL A 42 2.63 -4.72 -12.33
CA VAL A 42 1.88 -5.95 -12.60
C VAL A 42 1.39 -6.57 -11.29
N SER A 43 2.28 -6.72 -10.30
CA SER A 43 1.93 -7.31 -9.00
C SER A 43 0.86 -6.50 -8.25
N PHE A 44 0.87 -5.17 -8.41
CA PHE A 44 -0.14 -4.29 -7.82
C PHE A 44 -1.49 -4.52 -8.49
N ARG A 45 -1.52 -4.55 -9.83
CA ARG A 45 -2.73 -4.80 -10.60
C ARG A 45 -3.35 -6.14 -10.23
N GLU A 46 -2.56 -7.20 -10.22
CA GLU A 46 -3.02 -8.54 -9.81
C GLU A 46 -3.53 -8.55 -8.36
N SER A 47 -2.86 -7.85 -7.45
CA SER A 47 -3.30 -7.77 -6.05
C SER A 47 -4.64 -7.04 -5.91
N ILE A 48 -4.83 -5.91 -6.61
CA ILE A 48 -6.11 -5.17 -6.59
C ILE A 48 -7.23 -5.98 -7.22
N GLU A 49 -7.01 -6.58 -8.40
CA GLU A 49 -8.02 -7.38 -9.09
C GLU A 49 -8.45 -8.58 -8.25
N LYS A 50 -7.51 -9.21 -7.54
CA LYS A 50 -7.81 -10.27 -6.58
C LYS A 50 -8.66 -9.77 -5.41
N ILE A 51 -8.29 -8.64 -4.79
CA ILE A 51 -9.06 -8.07 -3.67
C ILE A 51 -10.46 -7.66 -4.14
N GLU A 52 -10.57 -7.12 -5.35
CA GLU A 52 -11.85 -6.72 -5.94
C GLU A 52 -12.76 -7.93 -6.19
N ALA A 53 -12.23 -9.01 -6.75
CA ALA A 53 -12.98 -10.26 -6.93
C ALA A 53 -13.45 -10.83 -5.59
N GLU A 54 -12.58 -10.88 -4.58
CA GLU A 54 -12.93 -11.34 -3.24
C GLU A 54 -13.99 -10.45 -2.58
N ALA A 55 -13.90 -9.13 -2.75
CA ALA A 55 -14.88 -8.17 -2.27
C ALA A 55 -16.26 -8.36 -2.92
N GLN A 56 -16.30 -8.66 -4.21
CA GLN A 56 -17.54 -8.98 -4.93
C GLN A 56 -18.17 -10.28 -4.41
N GLU A 57 -17.37 -11.32 -4.16
CA GLU A 57 -17.85 -12.61 -3.64
C GLU A 57 -18.48 -12.51 -2.25
N VAL A 58 -17.97 -11.64 -1.38
CA VAL A 58 -18.54 -11.41 -0.04
C VAL A 58 -19.65 -10.37 -0.03
N SER A 59 -20.03 -9.82 -1.19
CA SER A 59 -21.00 -8.73 -1.29
C SER A 59 -20.62 -7.52 -0.42
N LEU A 60 -19.33 -7.16 -0.40
CA LEU A 60 -18.91 -5.87 0.14
C LEU A 60 -19.54 -4.79 -0.74
N ASN A 61 -20.66 -4.24 -0.24
CA ASN A 61 -21.53 -3.38 -1.01
C ASN A 61 -20.73 -2.23 -1.62
N GLU A 62 -20.91 -2.01 -2.92
CA GLU A 62 -20.52 -0.75 -3.50
C GLU A 62 -21.31 0.36 -2.79
N PRO A 63 -20.64 1.42 -2.33
CA PRO A 63 -21.37 2.58 -1.88
C PRO A 63 -22.40 3.00 -2.95
N PRO A 64 -23.64 3.34 -2.58
CA PRO A 64 -24.67 3.71 -3.55
C PRO A 64 -24.13 4.78 -4.51
N ARG A 65 -24.24 4.57 -5.83
CA ARG A 65 -23.70 5.48 -6.86
C ARG A 65 -24.21 6.92 -6.74
N GLU A 66 -25.38 7.10 -6.15
CA GLU A 66 -26.04 8.40 -5.94
C GLU A 66 -25.78 9.00 -4.55
N ARG A 67 -25.00 8.33 -3.69
CA ARG A 67 -24.70 8.91 -2.38
C ARG A 67 -23.81 10.14 -2.56
N LYS A 68 -24.03 11.14 -1.71
CA LYS A 68 -23.09 12.25 -1.58
C LYS A 68 -21.78 11.70 -1.02
N LEU A 69 -20.70 11.91 -1.76
CA LEU A 69 -19.36 11.66 -1.24
C LEU A 69 -19.17 12.52 0.01
N GLU A 70 -18.61 11.90 1.04
CA GLU A 70 -18.18 12.64 2.22
C GLU A 70 -17.01 13.56 1.84
N SER A 71 -16.81 14.67 2.55
CA SER A 71 -15.68 15.58 2.29
C SER A 71 -14.35 14.84 2.29
N VAL A 72 -14.19 13.88 3.22
CA VAL A 72 -13.01 13.02 3.31
C VAL A 72 -12.78 12.19 2.05
N GLU A 73 -13.84 11.70 1.39
CA GLU A 73 -13.71 10.91 0.15
C GLU A 73 -13.32 11.80 -1.03
N ILE A 74 -13.87 13.01 -1.11
CA ILE A 74 -13.49 14.01 -2.12
C ILE A 74 -12.01 14.36 -1.97
N ASP A 75 -11.58 14.67 -0.75
CA ASP A 75 -10.19 15.00 -0.44
C ASP A 75 -9.23 13.86 -0.83
N LEU A 76 -9.63 12.58 -0.64
CA LEU A 76 -8.83 11.42 -1.04
C LEU A 76 -8.66 11.31 -2.56
N TYR A 77 -9.72 11.56 -3.34
CA TYR A 77 -9.63 11.51 -4.80
C TYR A 77 -8.82 12.68 -5.37
N GLU A 78 -8.94 13.87 -4.80
CA GLU A 78 -8.10 15.02 -5.16
C GLU A 78 -6.63 14.75 -4.81
N LEU A 79 -6.39 14.18 -3.62
CA LEU A 79 -5.07 13.78 -3.18
C LEU A 79 -4.48 12.68 -4.09
N ALA A 80 -5.30 11.79 -4.66
CA ALA A 80 -4.82 10.79 -5.62
C ALA A 80 -4.26 11.43 -6.90
N SER A 81 -4.80 12.56 -7.34
CA SER A 81 -4.26 13.31 -8.50
C SER A 81 -2.96 14.05 -8.17
N ILE A 82 -2.74 14.43 -6.90
CA ILE A 82 -1.53 15.15 -6.46
C ILE A 82 -0.41 14.17 -6.04
N SER A 83 -0.76 13.19 -5.21
CA SER A 83 0.14 12.19 -4.65
C SER A 83 -0.59 10.85 -4.43
N PRO A 84 -0.58 9.96 -5.44
CA PRO A 84 -1.19 8.64 -5.38
C PRO A 84 -0.79 7.83 -4.13
N THR A 85 0.50 7.81 -3.80
CA THR A 85 1.03 7.09 -2.63
C THR A 85 0.47 7.62 -1.33
N VAL A 86 0.39 8.94 -1.16
CA VAL A 86 -0.14 9.55 0.07
C VAL A 86 -1.65 9.30 0.17
N ALA A 87 -2.37 9.38 -0.95
CA ALA A 87 -3.80 9.08 -0.99
C ALA A 87 -4.11 7.65 -0.53
N VAL A 88 -3.31 6.66 -0.93
CA VAL A 88 -3.44 5.26 -0.44
C VAL A 88 -3.18 5.18 1.07
N ILE A 89 -2.15 5.87 1.57
CA ILE A 89 -1.84 5.88 3.01
C ILE A 89 -3.01 6.46 3.81
N GLU A 90 -3.58 7.59 3.37
CA GLU A 90 -4.73 8.21 4.04
C GLU A 90 -6.01 7.37 3.92
N ALA A 91 -6.25 6.75 2.77
CA ALA A 91 -7.36 5.82 2.58
C ALA A 91 -7.26 4.63 3.55
N TRP A 92 -6.08 4.03 3.71
CA TRP A 92 -5.86 2.95 4.67
C TRP A 92 -6.08 3.40 6.12
N LYS A 93 -5.59 4.60 6.50
CA LYS A 93 -5.83 5.15 7.85
C LYS A 93 -7.32 5.26 8.16
N SER A 94 -8.15 5.61 7.18
CA SER A 94 -9.60 5.68 7.35
C SER A 94 -10.22 4.31 7.67
N VAL A 95 -9.73 3.23 7.04
CA VAL A 95 -10.12 1.84 7.32
C VAL A 95 -9.67 1.43 8.73
N GLU A 96 -8.42 1.72 9.10
CA GLU A 96 -7.91 1.44 10.45
C GLU A 96 -8.74 2.14 11.52
N SER A 97 -9.12 3.40 11.28
CA SER A 97 -9.98 4.14 12.19
C SER A 97 -11.35 3.47 12.34
N ALA A 98 -11.99 3.05 11.25
CA ALA A 98 -13.27 2.34 11.30
C ALA A 98 -13.16 0.99 12.03
N ALA A 99 -12.07 0.25 11.82
CA ALA A 99 -11.80 -0.99 12.55
C ALA A 99 -11.65 -0.75 14.07
N ARG A 100 -10.95 0.31 14.48
CA ARG A 100 -10.82 0.67 15.90
C ARG A 100 -12.17 1.05 16.51
N VAL A 101 -13.01 1.76 15.76
CA VAL A 101 -14.38 2.11 16.18
C VAL A 101 -15.21 0.84 16.36
N LEU A 102 -15.16 -0.10 15.42
CA LEU A 102 -15.84 -1.39 15.53
C LEU A 102 -15.40 -2.16 16.78
N ILE A 103 -14.09 -2.32 16.98
CA ILE A 103 -13.51 -3.01 18.15
C ILE A 103 -13.99 -2.35 19.45
N GLN A 104 -13.97 -1.02 19.52
CA GLN A 104 -14.45 -0.28 20.68
C GLN A 104 -15.97 -0.43 20.89
N ALA A 105 -16.76 -0.37 19.83
CA ALA A 105 -18.21 -0.54 19.87
C ALA A 105 -18.60 -1.94 20.37
N LYS A 106 -17.76 -2.95 20.07
CA LYS A 106 -17.91 -4.33 20.54
C LYS A 106 -17.37 -4.57 21.95
N GLY A 107 -16.94 -3.52 22.64
CA GLY A 107 -16.54 -3.57 24.05
C GLY A 107 -15.07 -3.87 24.29
N HIS A 108 -14.26 -4.02 23.24
CA HIS A 108 -12.83 -4.28 23.37
C HIS A 108 -12.06 -2.95 23.42
N ARG A 109 -11.27 -2.76 24.49
CA ARG A 109 -10.37 -1.62 24.63
C ARG A 109 -8.94 -2.09 24.43
N LEU A 110 -8.38 -1.76 23.27
CA LEU A 110 -7.01 -2.07 22.94
C LEU A 110 -6.08 -0.93 23.36
N ASP A 111 -4.91 -1.29 23.86
CA ASP A 111 -3.79 -0.36 23.99
C ASP A 111 -3.03 -0.31 22.66
N TYR A 112 -3.12 0.83 21.99
CA TYR A 112 -2.46 1.05 20.70
C TYR A 112 -1.02 1.54 20.84
N ASP A 113 -0.51 1.76 22.07
CA ASP A 113 0.90 2.10 22.34
C ASP A 113 1.81 0.86 22.25
N THR A 114 1.80 0.24 21.07
CA THR A 114 2.61 -0.95 20.77
C THR A 114 3.42 -0.74 19.51
N ALA A 115 4.49 -1.52 19.33
CA ALA A 115 5.33 -1.44 18.15
C ALA A 115 4.60 -1.82 16.84
N THR A 116 3.50 -2.58 16.93
CA THR A 116 2.73 -3.04 15.76
C THR A 116 1.21 -2.93 15.98
N PRO A 117 0.65 -1.71 16.04
CA PRO A 117 -0.78 -1.51 16.30
C PRO A 117 -1.68 -2.17 15.25
N TYR A 118 -1.20 -2.26 14.01
CA TYR A 118 -1.92 -2.89 12.89
C TYR A 118 -2.10 -4.40 13.08
N LYS A 119 -1.15 -5.10 13.71
CA LYS A 119 -1.28 -6.53 14.01
C LYS A 119 -2.31 -6.74 15.10
N LEU A 120 -2.24 -5.92 16.16
CA LEU A 120 -3.20 -5.98 17.25
C LEU A 120 -4.65 -5.79 16.75
N ILE A 121 -4.88 -4.84 15.85
CA ILE A 121 -6.19 -4.63 15.21
C ILE A 121 -6.60 -5.89 14.45
N GLN A 122 -5.73 -6.43 13.59
CA GLN A 122 -6.03 -7.63 12.80
C GLN A 122 -6.35 -8.84 13.70
N ASP A 123 -5.47 -9.14 14.65
CA ASP A 123 -5.61 -10.27 15.56
C ASP A 123 -6.90 -10.15 16.39
N THR A 124 -7.30 -8.93 16.78
CA THR A 124 -8.55 -8.71 17.52
C THR A 124 -9.77 -8.92 16.63
N LEU A 125 -9.76 -8.42 15.39
CA LEU A 125 -10.86 -8.62 14.45
C LEU A 125 -11.11 -10.11 14.17
N GLU A 126 -10.03 -10.89 14.08
CA GLU A 126 -10.07 -12.33 13.82
C GLU A 126 -10.45 -13.15 15.07
N ASN A 127 -9.73 -12.97 16.19
CA ASN A 127 -9.92 -13.79 17.39
C ASN A 127 -11.29 -13.57 18.05
N GLU A 128 -11.80 -12.34 18.01
CA GLU A 128 -13.11 -12.00 18.58
C GLU A 128 -14.26 -12.23 17.56
N ASN A 129 -13.95 -12.81 16.38
CA ASN A 129 -14.91 -13.05 15.28
C ASN A 129 -15.72 -11.80 14.91
N LEU A 130 -15.10 -10.61 14.96
CA LEU A 130 -15.75 -9.35 14.57
C LEU A 130 -15.91 -9.25 13.05
N LEU A 131 -15.09 -10.01 12.32
CA LEU A 131 -15.15 -10.21 10.88
C LEU A 131 -15.12 -11.71 10.58
N ASP A 132 -15.80 -12.13 9.53
CA ASP A 132 -15.61 -13.49 9.02
C ASP A 132 -14.23 -13.64 8.33
N GLU A 133 -13.82 -14.88 8.09
CA GLU A 133 -12.52 -15.21 7.49
C GLU A 133 -12.28 -14.48 6.16
N ARG A 134 -13.31 -14.29 5.35
CA ARG A 134 -13.19 -13.65 4.03
C ARG A 134 -13.00 -12.14 4.16
N HIS A 135 -13.72 -11.48 5.07
CA HIS A 135 -13.53 -10.05 5.35
C HIS A 135 -12.18 -9.78 6.02
N CYS A 136 -11.73 -10.65 6.94
CA CYS A 136 -10.38 -10.61 7.51
C CYS A 136 -9.30 -10.72 6.44
N LYS A 137 -9.48 -11.61 5.46
CA LYS A 137 -8.56 -11.78 4.34
C LYS A 137 -8.48 -10.52 3.48
N ILE A 138 -9.60 -9.89 3.15
CA ILE A 138 -9.64 -8.62 2.40
C ILE A 138 -8.92 -7.50 3.17
N PHE A 139 -9.17 -7.38 4.47
CA PHE A 139 -8.49 -6.41 5.33
C PHE A 139 -6.97 -6.62 5.31
N ASN A 140 -6.52 -7.87 5.47
CA ASN A 140 -5.10 -8.20 5.44
C ASN A 140 -4.46 -7.96 4.06
N ASP A 141 -5.13 -8.33 2.97
CA ASP A 141 -4.61 -8.16 1.62
C ASP A 141 -4.46 -6.66 1.26
N LEU A 142 -5.42 -5.80 1.65
CA LEU A 142 -5.29 -4.35 1.51
C LEU A 142 -4.12 -3.79 2.35
N ARG A 143 -3.96 -4.26 3.59
CA ARG A 143 -2.83 -3.88 4.46
C ARG A 143 -1.49 -4.23 3.82
N LEU A 144 -1.35 -5.45 3.30
CA LEU A 144 -0.15 -5.93 2.64
C LEU A 144 0.13 -5.11 1.37
N LEU A 145 -0.91 -4.77 0.61
CA LEU A 145 -0.78 -3.94 -0.59
C LEU A 145 -0.30 -2.52 -0.26
N ARG A 146 -0.86 -1.88 0.78
CA ARG A 146 -0.37 -0.59 1.29
C ARG A 146 1.09 -0.66 1.70
N ASN A 147 1.52 -1.73 2.37
CA ASN A 147 2.91 -1.90 2.76
C ASN A 147 3.83 -2.00 1.55
N LYS A 148 3.44 -2.75 0.51
CA LYS A 148 4.19 -2.80 -0.76
C LYS A 148 4.34 -1.41 -1.38
N ILE A 149 3.27 -0.61 -1.38
CA ILE A 149 3.27 0.76 -1.91
C ILE A 149 4.23 1.66 -1.14
N VAL A 150 4.16 1.66 0.19
CA VAL A 150 5.00 2.51 1.05
C VAL A 150 6.48 2.14 0.95
N HIS A 151 6.80 0.86 0.78
CA HIS A 151 8.18 0.38 0.65
C HIS A 151 8.71 0.40 -0.80
N ALA A 152 7.89 0.82 -1.78
CA ALA A 152 8.29 0.93 -3.18
C ALA A 152 9.07 2.23 -3.47
N GLU A 153 10.25 2.35 -2.86
CA GLU A 153 11.11 3.52 -3.03
C GLU A 153 11.47 3.78 -4.50
N GLY A 154 11.21 5.00 -4.96
CA GLY A 154 11.53 5.44 -6.32
C GLY A 154 10.56 4.97 -7.41
N TYR A 155 9.42 4.38 -7.04
CA TYR A 155 8.29 4.12 -7.93
C TYR A 155 7.12 5.04 -7.59
N THR A 156 6.52 5.65 -8.62
CA THR A 156 5.32 6.47 -8.49
C THR A 156 4.14 5.68 -9.03
N PHE A 157 3.18 5.36 -8.16
CA PHE A 157 1.91 4.73 -8.56
C PHE A 157 1.08 5.69 -9.41
N SER A 158 0.25 5.17 -10.31
CA SER A 158 -0.65 5.99 -11.11
C SER A 158 -1.85 6.46 -10.29
N GLU A 159 -2.47 7.56 -10.72
CA GLU A 159 -3.73 8.03 -10.14
C GLU A 159 -4.82 6.95 -10.22
N GLU A 160 -4.93 6.25 -11.36
CA GLU A 160 -5.92 5.18 -11.53
C GLU A 160 -5.74 4.04 -10.52
N GLN A 161 -4.49 3.65 -10.25
CA GLN A 161 -4.16 2.64 -9.25
C GLN A 161 -4.57 3.08 -7.85
N ALA A 162 -4.28 4.33 -7.48
CA ALA A 162 -4.69 4.89 -6.19
C ALA A 162 -6.22 4.96 -6.07
N ARG A 163 -6.94 5.40 -7.13
CA ARG A 163 -8.41 5.44 -7.14
C ARG A 163 -9.03 4.07 -6.89
N LYS A 164 -8.54 3.01 -7.55
CA LYS A 164 -9.01 1.63 -7.30
C LYS A 164 -8.80 1.19 -5.85
N TYR A 165 -7.64 1.51 -5.28
CA TYR A 165 -7.35 1.23 -3.87
C TYR A 165 -8.28 2.01 -2.93
N ILE A 166 -8.53 3.30 -3.23
CA ILE A 166 -9.44 4.17 -2.48
C ILE A 166 -10.85 3.58 -2.49
N ASP A 167 -11.35 3.14 -3.64
CA ASP A 167 -12.68 2.54 -3.77
C ASP A 167 -12.84 1.31 -2.87
N LEU A 168 -11.87 0.39 -2.89
CA LEU A 168 -11.89 -0.81 -2.02
C LEU A 168 -11.80 -0.44 -0.54
N SER A 169 -10.98 0.56 -0.20
CA SER A 169 -10.84 1.06 1.17
C SER A 169 -12.15 1.66 1.66
N ILE A 170 -12.84 2.44 0.82
CA ILE A 170 -14.14 3.03 1.13
C ILE A 170 -15.19 1.94 1.35
N ARG A 171 -15.27 0.92 0.48
CA ARG A 171 -16.20 -0.22 0.64
C ARG A 171 -15.99 -0.94 1.98
N LEU A 172 -14.73 -1.26 2.30
CA LEU A 172 -14.40 -1.92 3.57
C LEU A 172 -14.70 -1.03 4.77
N ARG A 173 -14.38 0.27 4.69
CA ARG A 173 -14.71 1.27 5.74
C ARG A 173 -16.21 1.33 6.00
N SER A 174 -17.02 1.41 4.95
CA SER A 174 -18.48 1.42 5.04
C SER A 174 -19.00 0.16 5.73
N TYR A 175 -18.51 -1.02 5.33
CA TYR A 175 -18.87 -2.29 5.96
C TYR A 175 -18.52 -2.34 7.46
N LEU A 176 -17.31 -1.90 7.84
CA LEU A 176 -16.90 -1.82 9.25
C LEU A 176 -17.81 -0.87 10.06
N ASN A 177 -18.16 0.27 9.48
CA ASN A 177 -19.07 1.23 10.11
C ASN A 177 -20.48 0.66 10.27
N GLU A 178 -21.01 -0.06 9.28
CA GLU A 178 -22.30 -0.75 9.36
C GLU A 178 -22.33 -1.77 10.50
N LEU A 179 -21.27 -2.57 10.65
CA LEU A 179 -21.14 -3.52 11.77
C LEU A 179 -21.06 -2.84 13.14
N SER A 180 -20.45 -1.66 13.20
CA SER A 180 -20.37 -0.88 14.45
C SER A 180 -21.71 -0.25 14.84
N GLY A 181 -22.55 0.11 13.85
CA GLY A 181 -23.83 0.78 14.05
C GLY A 181 -25.04 -0.16 14.21
N ASN A 182 -25.00 -1.35 13.64
CA ASN A 182 -26.15 -2.27 13.61
C ASN A 182 -26.51 -2.91 14.97
N GLU A 183 -25.64 -2.87 15.99
CA GLU A 183 -25.91 -3.49 17.30
C GLU A 183 -26.25 -2.49 18.41
N ALA A 184 -26.36 -1.21 18.11
CA ALA A 184 -26.87 -0.21 19.06
C ALA A 184 -28.41 -0.17 19.13
N LYS A 185 -29.11 -1.21 18.65
CA LYS A 185 -30.58 -1.26 18.56
C LYS A 185 -31.17 -2.52 19.16
#